data_AF-A0A0S7WQG9-F1
#
_entry.id   AF-A0A0S7WQG9-F1
#
_cell.length_a   1.000
_cell.length_b   1.000
_cell.length_c   1.000
_cell.angle_alpha   90.00
_cell.angle_beta   90.00
_cell.angle_gamma   90.00
#
_symmetry.space_group_name_H-M   'P 1'
#
loop_
_entity.id
_entity.type
_entity.pdbx_description
1 polymer ?
#
loop_
_entity_poly.entity_id
_entity_poly.type
_entity_poly.pdbx_seq_one_letter_code
_entity_poly.pdbx_strand_id
1 'polypeptide(L)'
;RGGIVTDFGMNTVCAAGTGSFLDQQAQRLNMQIEDFSKEALQSKKSVRIAGRCTVFAESDMIHKQQMGHHIEDIAYGLCQALVRNFLNNVGLGMEIRPPIVFQGGVAFNQGMVRAFEETLGTRVIVPPHHEVLGAIGVALLTHEEMAIRGNGTRFKGFAAAETNFRTSSFECKACPGVCEISQVFEEGKVLARWGGRCDLWERAGT
;
A
#
# COMPACT_ATOMS: atom_id res chain seq x y z
N ARG A 1 1.17 13.42 18.01
CA ARG A 1 0.57 14.63 18.61
C ARG A 1 1.47 15.83 18.33
N GLY A 2 0.92 16.99 17.97
CA GLY A 2 1.72 18.18 17.61
C GLY A 2 2.62 18.00 16.37
N GLY A 3 2.13 17.30 15.35
CA GLY A 3 2.91 16.98 14.14
C GLY A 3 3.87 15.78 14.28
N ILE A 4 4.03 15.23 15.48
CA ILE A 4 4.94 14.11 15.74
C ILE A 4 4.17 12.78 15.76
N VAL A 5 4.74 11.72 15.17
CA VAL A 5 4.20 10.35 15.25
C VAL A 5 4.38 9.83 16.68
N THR A 6 3.28 9.42 17.32
CA THR A 6 3.29 8.96 18.73
C THR A 6 3.06 7.47 18.89
N ASP A 7 2.57 6.79 17.85
CA ASP A 7 2.27 5.37 17.87
C ASP A 7 2.24 4.84 16.42
N PHE A 8 2.48 3.54 16.23
CA PHE A 8 2.53 2.89 14.91
C PHE A 8 2.16 1.40 15.00
N GLY A 9 1.27 0.97 14.10
CA GLY A 9 0.92 -0.43 13.90
C GLY A 9 1.04 -0.82 12.43
N MET A 10 1.53 -2.03 12.17
CA MET A 10 1.66 -2.56 10.80
C MET A 10 1.44 -4.07 10.78
N ASN A 11 0.68 -4.54 9.79
CA ASN A 11 0.56 -5.97 9.49
C ASN A 11 1.65 -6.37 8.46
N THR A 12 2.68 -7.08 8.92
CA THR A 12 3.84 -7.48 8.09
C THR A 12 3.75 -8.89 7.52
N VAL A 13 2.80 -9.71 7.98
CA VAL A 13 2.80 -11.16 7.73
C VAL A 13 1.66 -11.59 6.80
N CYS A 14 0.51 -10.90 6.81
CA CYS A 14 -0.68 -11.39 6.14
C CYS A 14 -1.17 -10.44 5.05
N ALA A 15 -1.52 -11.01 3.88
CA ALA A 15 -2.22 -10.30 2.81
C ALA A 15 -3.67 -9.92 3.19
N ALA A 16 -4.24 -10.51 4.24
CA ALA A 16 -5.56 -10.10 4.72
C ALA A 16 -5.49 -8.64 5.19
N GLY A 17 -6.22 -7.76 4.50
CA GLY A 17 -6.22 -6.32 4.75
C GLY A 17 -5.37 -5.48 3.79
N THR A 18 -4.83 -6.06 2.71
CA THR A 18 -4.12 -5.32 1.65
C THR A 18 -5.00 -5.14 0.39
N GLY A 19 -4.57 -4.25 -0.53
CA GLY A 19 -5.24 -4.06 -1.82
C GLY A 19 -5.20 -5.30 -2.72
N SER A 20 -4.08 -6.02 -2.73
CA SER A 20 -3.92 -7.26 -3.51
C SER A 20 -4.95 -8.34 -3.14
N PHE A 21 -5.41 -8.36 -1.89
CA PHE A 21 -6.48 -9.26 -1.49
C PHE A 21 -7.82 -8.88 -2.13
N LEU A 22 -8.18 -7.58 -2.15
CA LEU A 22 -9.38 -7.11 -2.84
C LEU A 22 -9.33 -7.42 -4.34
N ASP A 23 -8.17 -7.23 -4.98
CA ASP A 23 -7.98 -7.55 -6.41
C ASP A 23 -8.25 -9.03 -6.69
N GLN A 24 -7.71 -9.93 -5.85
CA GLN A 24 -7.94 -11.36 -5.97
C GLN A 24 -9.43 -11.71 -5.80
N GLN A 25 -10.14 -11.07 -4.86
CA GLN A 25 -11.56 -11.33 -4.65
C GLN A 25 -12.44 -10.76 -5.78
N ALA A 26 -12.09 -9.60 -6.32
CA ALA A 26 -12.75 -9.02 -7.49
C ALA A 26 -12.63 -9.94 -8.71
N GLN A 27 -11.42 -10.43 -9.01
CA GLN A 27 -11.19 -11.37 -10.11
C GLN A 27 -12.02 -12.66 -9.97
N ARG A 28 -12.23 -13.14 -8.74
CA ARG A 28 -13.05 -14.34 -8.48
C ARG A 28 -14.54 -14.12 -8.71
N LEU A 29 -15.03 -12.91 -8.48
CA LEU A 29 -16.38 -12.51 -8.86
C LEU A 29 -16.46 -12.11 -10.35
N ASN A 30 -15.40 -12.36 -11.12
CA ASN A 30 -15.27 -12.04 -12.54
C ASN A 30 -15.51 -10.54 -12.84
N MET A 31 -14.95 -9.68 -11.99
CA MET A 31 -15.05 -8.22 -12.11
C MET A 31 -13.69 -7.55 -11.94
N GLN A 32 -13.57 -6.34 -12.49
CA GLN A 32 -12.44 -5.46 -12.21
C GLN A 32 -12.59 -4.84 -10.82
N ILE A 33 -11.48 -4.39 -10.22
CA ILE A 33 -11.48 -3.81 -8.87
C ILE A 33 -12.31 -2.52 -8.78
N GLU A 34 -12.35 -1.75 -9.87
CA GLU A 34 -13.15 -0.54 -9.99
C GLU A 34 -14.65 -0.85 -9.95
N ASP A 35 -15.07 -1.95 -10.60
CA ASP A 35 -16.46 -2.39 -10.60
C ASP A 35 -16.83 -3.00 -9.25
N PHE A 36 -15.93 -3.75 -8.61
CA PHE A 36 -16.11 -4.22 -7.24
C PHE A 36 -16.42 -3.07 -6.29
N SER A 37 -15.69 -1.95 -6.39
CA SER A 37 -15.96 -0.77 -5.58
C SER A 37 -17.35 -0.17 -5.84
N LYS A 38 -17.81 -0.15 -7.09
CA LYS A 38 -19.15 0.37 -7.46
C LYS A 38 -20.26 -0.56 -6.95
N GLU A 39 -20.09 -1.87 -7.09
CA GLU A 39 -21.04 -2.87 -6.59
C GLU A 39 -21.16 -2.78 -5.07
N ALA A 40 -20.04 -2.73 -4.34
CA ALA A 40 -20.05 -2.59 -2.89
C ALA A 40 -20.81 -1.33 -2.40
N LEU A 41 -20.79 -0.24 -3.17
CA LEU A 41 -21.56 0.96 -2.83
C LEU A 41 -23.07 0.81 -3.00
N GLN A 42 -23.52 -0.05 -3.91
CA GLN A 42 -24.94 -0.29 -4.18
C GLN A 42 -25.63 -1.12 -3.09
N SER A 43 -24.85 -1.81 -2.25
CA SER A 43 -25.39 -2.65 -1.17
C SER A 43 -26.27 -1.86 -0.21
N LYS A 44 -27.48 -2.39 -0.01
CA LYS A 44 -28.47 -1.90 0.96
C LYS A 44 -28.51 -2.78 2.21
N LYS A 45 -27.92 -3.98 2.16
CA LYS A 45 -27.93 -4.96 3.26
C LYS A 45 -26.56 -5.60 3.38
N SER A 46 -26.00 -5.62 4.58
CA SER A 46 -24.74 -6.31 4.81
C SER A 46 -24.92 -7.82 4.82
N VAL A 47 -24.12 -8.53 4.03
CA VAL A 47 -23.88 -9.96 4.21
C VAL A 47 -22.62 -10.14 5.05
N ARG A 48 -22.71 -10.92 6.13
CA ARG A 48 -21.55 -11.19 6.97
C ARG A 48 -20.59 -12.14 6.25
N ILE A 49 -19.40 -11.63 5.94
CA ILE A 49 -18.27 -12.40 5.40
C ILE A 49 -17.20 -12.64 6.47
N ALA A 50 -16.64 -13.85 6.48
CA ALA A 50 -15.53 -14.28 7.31
C ALA A 50 -14.18 -13.73 6.79
N GLY A 51 -13.82 -12.49 7.16
CA GLY A 51 -12.61 -11.82 6.67
C GLY A 51 -11.35 -11.97 7.52
N ARG A 52 -11.15 -13.07 8.27
CA ARG A 52 -9.92 -13.25 9.08
C ARG A 52 -8.72 -13.69 8.23
N CYS A 53 -8.95 -14.60 7.29
CA CYS A 53 -7.96 -15.16 6.38
C CYS A 53 -8.49 -15.05 4.95
N THR A 54 -7.62 -14.78 3.98
CA THR A 54 -7.99 -14.63 2.58
C THR A 54 -8.67 -15.88 2.02
N VAL A 55 -8.17 -17.07 2.37
CA VAL A 55 -8.70 -18.36 1.95
C VAL A 55 -10.11 -18.63 2.51
N PHE A 56 -10.37 -18.23 3.75
CA PHE A 56 -11.68 -18.42 4.36
C PHE A 56 -12.69 -17.39 3.86
N ALA A 57 -12.25 -16.16 3.61
CA ALA A 57 -13.08 -15.14 3.00
C ALA A 57 -13.54 -15.58 1.60
N GLU A 58 -12.63 -16.13 0.80
CA GLU A 58 -12.93 -16.69 -0.51
C GLU A 58 -14.02 -17.77 -0.42
N SER A 59 -13.82 -18.76 0.44
CA SER A 59 -14.76 -19.88 0.60
C SER A 59 -16.15 -19.41 1.05
N ASP A 60 -16.19 -18.44 1.98
CA ASP A 60 -17.45 -17.89 2.48
C ASP A 60 -18.17 -17.05 1.41
N MET A 61 -17.44 -16.24 0.62
CA MET A 61 -18.03 -15.48 -0.50
C MET A 61 -18.70 -16.39 -1.53
N ILE A 62 -18.04 -17.49 -1.93
CA ILE A 62 -18.61 -18.47 -2.85
C ILE A 62 -19.85 -19.10 -2.24
N HIS A 63 -19.80 -19.47 -0.96
CA HIS A 63 -20.96 -20.02 -0.26
C HIS A 63 -22.14 -19.04 -0.23
N LYS A 64 -21.90 -17.74 0.05
CA LYS A 64 -22.95 -16.73 0.01
C LYS A 64 -23.55 -16.54 -1.38
N GLN A 65 -22.72 -16.60 -2.42
CA GLN A 65 -23.20 -16.56 -3.80
C GLN A 65 -24.12 -17.76 -4.10
N GLN A 66 -23.74 -18.97 -3.68
CA GLN A 66 -24.54 -20.19 -3.85
C GLN A 66 -25.87 -20.15 -3.09
N MET A 67 -25.92 -19.44 -1.96
CA MET A 67 -27.15 -19.17 -1.21
C MET A 67 -28.07 -18.13 -1.89
N GLY A 68 -27.65 -17.54 -3.00
CA GLY A 68 -28.42 -16.54 -3.74
C GLY A 68 -28.29 -15.12 -3.19
N HIS A 69 -27.26 -14.82 -2.39
CA HIS A 69 -27.00 -13.43 -2.01
C HIS A 69 -26.57 -12.59 -3.22
N HIS A 70 -27.02 -11.35 -3.21
CA HIS A 70 -26.66 -10.36 -4.22
C HIS A 70 -25.17 -10.01 -4.19
N ILE A 71 -24.58 -9.72 -5.35
CA ILE A 71 -23.14 -9.48 -5.49
C ILE A 71 -22.73 -8.22 -4.73
N GLU A 72 -23.53 -7.16 -4.82
CA GLU A 72 -23.30 -5.91 -4.10
C GLU A 72 -23.19 -6.14 -2.59
N ASP A 73 -24.05 -6.98 -2.02
CA ASP A 73 -24.10 -7.27 -0.59
C ASP A 73 -22.92 -8.15 -0.15
N ILE A 74 -22.47 -9.08 -0.99
CA ILE A 74 -21.24 -9.88 -0.77
C ILE A 74 -20.01 -8.97 -0.82
N ALA A 75 -19.91 -8.12 -1.84
CA ALA A 75 -18.79 -7.20 -2.03
C ALA A 75 -18.67 -6.23 -0.84
N TYR A 76 -19.79 -5.63 -0.41
CA TYR A 76 -19.81 -4.76 0.75
C TYR A 76 -19.51 -5.52 2.05
N GLY A 77 -20.04 -6.74 2.18
CA GLY A 77 -19.75 -7.65 3.28
C GLY A 77 -18.24 -7.92 3.46
N LEU A 78 -17.52 -8.09 2.35
CA LEU A 78 -16.07 -8.24 2.34
C LEU A 78 -15.36 -6.97 2.82
N CYS A 79 -15.75 -5.79 2.31
CA CYS A 79 -15.17 -4.50 2.75
C CYS A 79 -15.29 -4.34 4.27
N GLN A 80 -16.48 -4.60 4.83
CA GLN A 80 -16.70 -4.54 6.27
C GLN A 80 -15.88 -5.60 7.02
N ALA A 81 -15.71 -6.79 6.46
CA ALA A 81 -14.89 -7.83 7.07
C ALA A 81 -13.42 -7.43 7.15
N LEU A 82 -12.90 -6.76 6.12
CA LEU A 82 -11.53 -6.24 6.09
C LEU A 82 -11.31 -5.10 7.06
N VAL A 83 -12.23 -4.13 7.15
CA VAL A 83 -12.15 -3.05 8.14
C VAL A 83 -12.15 -3.61 9.57
N ARG A 84 -13.05 -4.56 9.86
CA ARG A 84 -13.05 -5.25 11.17
C ARG A 84 -11.74 -5.97 11.45
N ASN A 85 -11.18 -6.65 10.45
CA ASN A 85 -9.88 -7.33 10.60
C ASN A 85 -8.77 -6.32 10.90
N PHE A 86 -8.69 -5.24 10.13
CA PHE A 86 -7.68 -4.21 10.27
C PHE A 86 -7.72 -3.58 11.66
N LEU A 87 -8.89 -3.17 12.14
CA LEU A 87 -9.03 -2.56 13.46
C LEU A 87 -8.74 -3.54 14.60
N ASN A 88 -9.08 -4.81 14.46
CA ASN A 88 -8.82 -5.82 15.48
C ASN A 88 -7.38 -6.31 15.55
N ASN A 89 -6.60 -6.12 14.48
CA ASN A 89 -5.21 -6.59 14.40
C ASN A 89 -4.21 -5.44 14.48
N VAL A 90 -4.38 -4.42 13.63
CA VAL A 90 -3.47 -3.28 13.52
C VAL A 90 -3.90 -2.16 14.44
N GLY A 91 -5.20 -1.86 14.50
CA GLY A 91 -5.74 -0.81 15.36
C GLY A 91 -5.94 -1.21 16.82
N LEU A 92 -5.59 -2.45 17.20
CA LEU A 92 -5.91 -2.97 18.53
C LEU A 92 -5.12 -2.22 19.61
N GLY A 93 -5.85 -1.65 20.57
CA GLY A 93 -5.26 -0.85 21.64
C GLY A 93 -4.83 0.56 21.23
N MET A 94 -4.97 0.92 19.94
CA MET A 94 -4.68 2.27 19.46
C MET A 94 -5.86 3.20 19.74
N GLU A 95 -5.56 4.41 20.16
CA GLU A 95 -6.55 5.48 20.31
C GLU A 95 -6.74 6.21 18.97
N ILE A 96 -7.78 5.80 18.22
CA ILE A 96 -8.13 6.40 16.93
C ILE A 96 -9.12 7.55 17.15
N ARG A 97 -8.70 8.78 16.85
CA ARG A 97 -9.52 9.99 17.02
C ARG A 97 -9.53 10.84 15.72
N PRO A 98 -10.62 11.55 15.41
CA PRO A 98 -10.64 12.51 14.31
C PRO A 98 -9.61 13.64 14.46
N PRO A 99 -9.09 14.19 13.35
CA PRO A 99 -9.35 13.80 11.96
C PRO A 99 -8.67 12.46 11.59
N ILE A 100 -9.40 11.59 10.88
CA ILE A 100 -8.90 10.30 10.40
C ILE A 100 -8.61 10.41 8.91
N VAL A 101 -7.39 10.05 8.50
CA VAL A 101 -6.96 10.07 7.10
C VAL A 101 -6.79 8.64 6.62
N PHE A 102 -7.37 8.31 5.46
CA PHE A 102 -7.19 7.03 4.79
C PHE A 102 -6.49 7.25 3.44
N GLN A 103 -5.35 6.56 3.27
CA GLN A 103 -4.45 6.77 2.14
C GLN A 103 -3.93 5.44 1.59
N GLY A 104 -3.27 5.50 0.42
CA GLY A 104 -2.80 4.35 -0.33
C GLY A 104 -3.79 3.92 -1.41
N GLY A 105 -3.43 2.89 -2.20
CA GLY A 105 -4.26 2.44 -3.32
C GLY A 105 -5.65 1.92 -2.92
N VAL A 106 -5.77 1.34 -1.72
CA VAL A 106 -7.07 0.85 -1.22
C VAL A 106 -8.09 1.97 -1.02
N ALA A 107 -7.62 3.22 -0.81
CA ALA A 107 -8.51 4.36 -0.65
C ALA A 107 -9.28 4.74 -1.94
N PHE A 108 -8.90 4.20 -3.12
CA PHE A 108 -9.74 4.29 -4.32
C PHE A 108 -11.08 3.55 -4.14
N ASN A 109 -11.11 2.47 -3.34
CA ASN A 109 -12.30 1.68 -3.12
C ASN A 109 -13.25 2.39 -2.14
N GLN A 110 -14.31 2.98 -2.67
CA GLN A 110 -15.30 3.71 -1.89
C GLN A 110 -16.12 2.81 -0.95
N GLY A 111 -16.24 1.51 -1.24
CA GLY A 111 -16.81 0.54 -0.32
C GLY A 111 -15.98 0.38 0.95
N MET A 112 -14.65 0.44 0.85
CA MET A 112 -13.74 0.46 2.01
C MET A 112 -13.86 1.76 2.80
N VAL A 113 -13.94 2.91 2.12
CA VAL A 113 -14.15 4.22 2.78
C VAL A 113 -15.44 4.19 3.59
N ARG A 114 -16.56 3.79 2.96
CA ARG A 114 -17.85 3.63 3.63
C ARG A 114 -17.78 2.69 4.82
N ALA A 115 -17.13 1.53 4.67
CA ALA A 115 -17.00 0.56 5.76
C ALA A 115 -16.17 1.11 6.94
N PHE A 116 -15.11 1.88 6.67
CA PHE A 116 -14.35 2.56 7.71
C PHE A 116 -15.19 3.61 8.42
N GLU A 117 -15.90 4.47 7.68
CA GLU A 117 -16.76 5.51 8.26
C GLU A 117 -17.87 4.93 9.15
N GLU A 118 -18.55 3.87 8.67
CA GLU A 118 -19.57 3.17 9.44
C GLU A 118 -18.99 2.52 10.70
N THR A 119 -17.79 1.91 10.62
CA THR A 119 -17.19 1.22 11.77
C THR A 119 -16.60 2.18 12.80
N LEU A 120 -16.01 3.29 12.36
CA LEU A 120 -15.41 4.30 13.22
C LEU A 120 -16.44 5.34 13.72
N GLY A 121 -17.64 5.36 13.15
CA GLY A 121 -18.71 6.30 13.50
C GLY A 121 -18.35 7.75 13.17
N THR A 122 -17.44 7.98 12.22
CA THR A 122 -16.95 9.32 11.87
C THR A 122 -16.46 9.36 10.43
N ARG A 123 -16.41 10.56 9.86
CA ARG A 123 -15.95 10.76 8.49
C ARG A 123 -14.46 10.46 8.35
N VAL A 124 -14.09 9.80 7.27
CA VAL A 124 -12.70 9.53 6.90
C VAL A 124 -12.30 10.44 5.75
N ILE A 125 -11.14 11.06 5.88
CA ILE A 125 -10.59 11.97 4.88
C ILE A 125 -9.74 11.16 3.91
N VAL A 126 -10.14 11.11 2.65
CA VAL A 126 -9.32 10.61 1.55
C VAL A 126 -8.72 11.82 0.82
N PRO A 127 -7.42 12.08 0.97
CA PRO A 127 -6.76 13.23 0.33
C PRO A 127 -6.60 13.00 -1.18
N PRO A 128 -6.47 14.07 -1.98
CA PRO A 128 -6.10 13.92 -3.38
C PRO A 128 -4.72 13.26 -3.50
N HIS A 129 -4.49 12.53 -4.59
CA HIS A 129 -3.22 11.82 -4.84
C HIS A 129 -2.80 10.88 -3.70
N HIS A 130 -3.78 10.24 -3.05
CA HIS A 130 -3.55 9.35 -1.91
C HIS A 130 -2.66 8.13 -2.24
N GLU A 131 -2.49 7.81 -3.52
CA GLU A 131 -1.59 6.79 -4.05
C GLU A 131 -0.10 7.17 -3.98
N VAL A 132 0.23 8.46 -3.88
CA VAL A 132 1.61 8.97 -3.93
C VAL A 132 1.93 9.94 -2.79
N LEU A 133 1.14 9.96 -1.72
CA LEU A 133 1.38 10.84 -0.56
C LEU A 133 2.77 10.66 0.06
N GLY A 134 3.33 9.45 0.04
CA GLY A 134 4.70 9.22 0.50
C GLY A 134 5.71 10.03 -0.32
N ALA A 135 5.58 10.04 -1.65
CA ALA A 135 6.44 10.82 -2.54
C ALA A 135 6.24 12.33 -2.34
N ILE A 136 5.01 12.78 -2.14
CA ILE A 136 4.70 14.18 -1.81
C ILE A 136 5.38 14.58 -0.49
N GLY A 137 5.30 13.73 0.54
CA GLY A 137 5.97 13.95 1.82
C GLY A 137 7.48 14.09 1.67
N VAL A 138 8.12 13.22 0.88
CA VAL A 138 9.56 13.33 0.58
C VAL A 138 9.89 14.63 -0.15
N ALA A 139 9.06 15.04 -1.11
CA ALA A 139 9.27 16.29 -1.84
C ALA A 139 9.17 17.52 -0.92
N LEU A 140 8.20 17.55 0.00
CA LEU A 140 8.04 18.61 1.00
C LEU A 140 9.24 18.67 1.95
N LEU A 141 9.64 17.54 2.52
CA LEU A 141 10.81 17.47 3.41
C LEU A 141 12.09 17.92 2.70
N THR A 142 12.26 17.54 1.43
CA THR A 142 13.41 17.97 0.62
C THR A 142 13.38 19.48 0.37
N HIS A 143 12.21 20.04 0.08
CA HIS A 143 12.04 21.48 -0.11
C HIS A 143 12.35 22.28 1.16
N GLU A 144 11.85 21.83 2.32
CA GLU A 144 12.14 22.43 3.62
C GLU A 144 13.65 22.41 3.92
N GLU A 145 14.30 21.27 3.70
CA GLU A 145 15.74 21.12 3.93
C GLU A 145 16.57 22.02 3.00
N MET A 146 16.16 22.15 1.73
CA MET A 146 16.78 23.06 0.77
C MET A 146 16.64 24.52 1.20
N ALA A 147 15.45 24.91 1.67
CA ALA A 147 15.20 26.26 2.16
C ALA A 147 16.06 26.59 3.40
N ILE A 148 16.27 25.62 4.30
CA ILE A 148 17.09 25.79 5.50
C ILE A 148 18.59 25.89 5.15
N ARG A 149 19.10 25.01 4.28
CA ARG A 149 20.55 24.96 3.96
C ARG A 149 20.99 25.95 2.89
N GLY A 150 20.05 26.57 2.17
CA GLY A 150 20.36 27.43 1.02
C GLY A 150 20.96 26.68 -0.18
N ASN A 151 20.91 25.34 -0.16
CA ASN A 151 21.41 24.52 -1.24
C ASN A 151 20.31 24.30 -2.28
N GLY A 152 20.61 24.54 -3.55
CA GLY A 152 19.73 24.18 -4.66
C GLY A 152 19.54 22.65 -4.78
N THR A 153 18.59 22.24 -5.60
CA THR A 153 18.34 20.82 -5.87
C THR A 153 19.46 20.22 -6.72
N ARG A 154 19.81 18.95 -6.45
CA ARG A 154 20.68 18.13 -7.32
C ARG A 154 19.89 17.27 -8.30
N PHE A 155 18.60 17.53 -8.44
CA PHE A 155 17.73 16.84 -9.40
C PHE A 155 18.28 17.06 -10.82
N LYS A 156 18.67 15.97 -11.48
CA LYS A 156 19.24 15.99 -12.84
C LYS A 156 18.23 16.35 -13.93
N GLY A 157 16.95 16.57 -13.58
CA GLY A 157 15.86 16.79 -14.53
C GLY A 157 15.28 15.48 -15.07
N PHE A 158 14.14 15.59 -15.77
CA PHE A 158 13.47 14.43 -16.38
C PHE A 158 14.23 13.83 -17.57
N ALA A 159 15.12 14.61 -18.21
CA ALA A 159 16.01 14.11 -19.26
C ALA A 159 16.92 12.97 -18.76
N ALA A 160 17.18 12.88 -17.46
CA ALA A 160 17.92 11.77 -16.89
C ALA A 160 17.22 10.41 -17.11
N ALA A 161 15.90 10.37 -17.29
CA ALA A 161 15.16 9.15 -17.63
C ALA A 161 15.39 8.69 -19.08
N GLU A 162 15.82 9.60 -19.95
CA GLU A 162 16.13 9.33 -21.37
C GLU A 162 17.60 8.97 -21.58
N THR A 163 18.43 9.06 -20.53
CA THR A 163 19.85 8.69 -20.58
C THR A 163 20.01 7.18 -20.77
N ASN A 164 20.98 6.79 -21.58
CA ASN A 164 21.33 5.38 -21.75
C ASN A 164 22.01 4.82 -20.49
N PHE A 165 21.26 4.04 -19.73
CA PHE A 165 21.79 3.25 -18.63
C PHE A 165 22.15 1.85 -19.11
N ARG A 166 23.37 1.41 -18.77
CA ARG A 166 23.78 0.01 -18.96
C ARG A 166 23.71 -0.70 -17.61
N THR A 167 23.14 -1.89 -17.55
CA THR A 167 23.14 -2.73 -16.36
C THR A 167 24.12 -3.89 -16.50
N SER A 168 24.72 -4.32 -15.41
CA SER A 168 25.38 -5.63 -15.31
C SER A 168 25.27 -6.16 -13.89
N SER A 169 25.60 -7.44 -13.67
CA SER A 169 25.67 -8.02 -12.34
C SER A 169 27.00 -8.74 -12.08
N PHE A 170 27.34 -8.96 -10.82
CA PHE A 170 28.48 -9.77 -10.39
C PHE A 170 28.22 -10.46 -9.05
N GLU A 171 28.95 -11.54 -8.77
CA GLU A 171 28.87 -12.23 -7.48
C GLU A 171 29.77 -11.58 -6.43
N CYS A 172 29.19 -11.18 -5.31
CA CYS A 172 29.92 -10.64 -4.17
C CYS A 172 30.66 -11.75 -3.41
N LYS A 173 31.98 -11.61 -3.26
CA LYS A 173 32.85 -12.57 -2.54
C LYS A 173 33.28 -12.09 -1.14
N ALA A 174 32.61 -11.07 -0.60
CA ALA A 174 32.96 -10.49 0.69
C ALA A 174 32.61 -11.39 1.90
N CYS A 175 31.67 -12.31 1.73
CA CYS A 175 31.29 -13.29 2.76
C CYS A 175 30.75 -14.58 2.10
N PRO A 176 30.51 -15.66 2.87
CA PRO A 176 29.94 -16.91 2.35
C PRO A 176 28.54 -16.80 1.74
N GLY A 177 27.90 -15.63 1.86
CA GLY A 177 26.56 -15.37 1.35
C GLY A 177 26.47 -15.14 -0.16
N VAL A 178 27.57 -15.03 -0.92
CA VAL A 178 27.60 -14.99 -2.41
C VAL A 178 26.38 -14.31 -3.04
N CYS A 179 26.17 -13.03 -2.73
CA CYS A 179 25.01 -12.29 -3.25
C CYS A 179 25.24 -11.87 -4.70
N GLU A 180 24.21 -11.94 -5.55
CA GLU A 180 24.25 -11.31 -6.86
C GLU A 180 24.03 -9.80 -6.71
N ILE A 181 25.01 -9.02 -7.11
CA ILE A 181 24.98 -7.56 -7.04
C ILE A 181 24.71 -7.01 -8.42
N SER A 182 23.58 -6.33 -8.56
CA SER A 182 23.25 -5.54 -9.76
C SER A 182 23.94 -4.19 -9.68
N GLN A 183 24.42 -3.70 -10.83
CA GLN A 183 25.03 -2.39 -10.95
C GLN A 183 24.58 -1.67 -12.23
N VAL A 184 24.32 -0.36 -12.09
CA VAL A 184 23.91 0.53 -13.18
C VAL A 184 25.09 1.44 -13.55
N PHE A 185 25.31 1.61 -14.84
CA PHE A 185 26.30 2.51 -15.41
C PHE A 185 25.63 3.66 -16.17
N GLU A 186 26.20 4.84 -16.05
CA GLU A 186 25.90 6.03 -16.85
C GLU A 186 27.23 6.52 -17.45
N GLU A 187 27.29 6.67 -18.78
CA GLU A 187 28.53 7.08 -19.49
C GLU A 187 29.80 6.28 -19.10
N GLY A 188 29.63 4.98 -18.83
CA GLY A 188 30.72 4.09 -18.43
C GLY A 188 31.11 4.15 -16.95
N LYS A 189 30.53 5.05 -16.16
CA LYS A 189 30.75 5.14 -14.70
C LYS A 189 29.66 4.40 -13.94
N VAL A 190 30.03 3.71 -12.86
CA VAL A 190 29.06 3.06 -11.98
C VAL A 190 28.27 4.15 -11.23
N LEU A 191 26.96 4.18 -11.44
CA LEU A 191 26.04 5.11 -10.80
C LEU A 191 25.52 4.56 -9.46
N ALA A 192 25.14 3.28 -9.44
CA ALA A 192 24.57 2.63 -8.25
C ALA A 192 24.78 1.11 -8.29
N ARG A 193 24.75 0.49 -7.10
CA ARG A 193 24.76 -0.97 -6.90
C ARG A 193 23.68 -1.38 -5.89
N TRP A 194 23.09 -2.56 -6.05
CA TRP A 194 22.09 -3.12 -5.12
C TRP A 194 22.00 -4.65 -5.23
N GLY A 195 21.21 -5.30 -4.37
CA GLY A 195 20.98 -6.76 -4.38
C GLY A 195 21.76 -7.53 -3.32
N GLY A 196 22.54 -6.84 -2.49
CA GLY A 196 23.22 -7.44 -1.35
C GLY A 196 22.24 -7.78 -0.22
N ARG A 197 22.53 -8.85 0.53
CA ARG A 197 21.86 -9.12 1.82
C ARG A 197 22.32 -8.22 2.97
N CYS A 198 23.38 -7.44 2.72
CA CYS A 198 23.93 -6.47 3.65
C CYS A 198 24.21 -5.15 2.91
N ASP A 199 24.46 -4.09 3.68
CA ASP A 199 24.56 -2.73 3.17
C ASP A 199 25.89 -2.41 2.46
N LEU A 200 26.75 -3.42 2.21
CA LEU A 200 28.09 -3.21 1.66
C LEU A 200 28.05 -2.47 0.31
N TRP A 201 27.03 -2.75 -0.52
CA TRP A 201 26.90 -2.20 -1.87
C TRP A 201 25.81 -1.12 -2.00
N GLU A 202 25.05 -0.85 -0.94
CA GLU A 202 23.92 0.11 -0.97
C GLU A 202 24.33 1.54 -0.61
N ARG A 203 25.56 1.74 -0.09
CA ARG A 203 26.08 3.06 0.22
C ARG A 203 26.58 3.74 -1.04
N ALA A 204 25.96 4.86 -1.41
CA ALA A 204 26.42 5.69 -2.52
C ALA A 204 27.85 6.20 -2.27
N GLY A 205 28.83 5.72 -3.05
CA GLY A 205 30.17 6.32 -3.10
C GLY A 205 31.39 5.41 -2.92
N THR A 206 31.41 4.21 -3.50
CA THR A 206 32.68 3.45 -3.71
C THR A 206 32.83 3.00 -5.16
#